data_AF-A0A7I6MWR3-F1
#
_entry.id   AF-A0A7I6MWR3-F1
#
_cell.length_a   1.000
_cell.length_b   1.000
_cell.length_c   1.000
_cell.angle_alpha   90.00
_cell.angle_beta   90.00
_cell.angle_gamma   90.00
#
_symmetry.space_group_name_H-M   'P 1'
#
loop_
_entity.id
_entity.type
_entity.pdbx_description
1 polymer ?
#
loop_
_entity_poly.entity_id
_entity_poly.type
_entity_poly.pdbx_seq_one_letter_code
_entity_poly.pdbx_strand_id
1 'polypeptide(L)'
;RQHVYALPLGTPDAVAAPLVATSICGTTRSPRVSPDGRSVAYLGTRDVPTHNTTSLLCVVDFASRTERIVVDVVDEPTPAYTSTPSSAFNGLYMNALLPRCWSADGEHILCNTEVGARGVWKRIHVASGVVSSPAYLLGDATGTESLLDVAGTTALVAVSTPVAPSAVYIVLLDAASLDVVSRVLLDEQAPTRHIASWAVESVPSVRIPGATFSPLAATATPLLPQVESAAPYEAIVALPSSPAPADGFPVVLDLHGGPHGYAPATYRAPYDYLCALGFAVVTVNYRGSTGYGRLALESLVGR
;
A
#
# COMPACT_ATOMS: atom_id res chain seq x y z
N ARG A 1 -25.56 -11.96 -0.71
CA ARG A 1 -25.34 -10.72 -1.49
C ARG A 1 -24.53 -11.12 -2.71
N GLN A 2 -24.93 -10.71 -3.92
CA GLN A 2 -24.24 -11.04 -5.17
C GLN A 2 -23.58 -9.77 -5.67
N HIS A 3 -22.25 -9.78 -5.84
CA HIS A 3 -21.45 -8.57 -6.06
C HIS A 3 -20.80 -8.50 -7.46
N VAL A 4 -20.72 -9.62 -8.17
CA VAL A 4 -20.11 -9.69 -9.50
C VAL A 4 -21.10 -10.30 -10.48
N TYR A 5 -21.32 -9.63 -11.61
CA TYR A 5 -22.27 -10.03 -12.64
C TYR A 5 -21.55 -10.10 -13.99
N ALA A 6 -21.98 -11.04 -14.83
CA ALA A 6 -21.58 -11.13 -16.23
C ALA A 6 -22.76 -10.72 -17.10
N LEU A 7 -22.52 -9.84 -18.07
CA LEU A 7 -23.47 -9.43 -19.09
C LEU A 7 -22.98 -9.92 -20.45
N PRO A 8 -23.62 -10.92 -21.07
CA PRO A 8 -23.31 -11.31 -22.44
C PRO A 8 -23.58 -10.14 -23.39
N LEU A 9 -22.59 -9.75 -24.19
CA LEU A 9 -22.76 -8.75 -25.24
C LEU A 9 -23.17 -9.44 -26.55
N GLY A 10 -23.89 -8.72 -27.41
CA GLY A 10 -24.28 -9.21 -28.74
C GLY A 10 -25.60 -9.98 -28.81
N THR A 11 -26.29 -10.18 -27.68
CA THR A 11 -27.67 -10.67 -27.64
C THR A 11 -28.62 -9.51 -27.35
N PRO A 12 -29.61 -9.21 -28.22
CA PRO A 12 -30.71 -8.32 -27.87
C PRO A 12 -31.34 -8.77 -26.54
N ASP A 13 -31.65 -7.82 -25.67
CA ASP A 13 -32.28 -8.07 -24.36
C ASP A 13 -31.43 -8.89 -23.35
N ALA A 14 -30.10 -8.88 -23.49
CA ALA A 14 -29.21 -9.50 -22.51
C ALA A 14 -29.42 -8.91 -21.10
N VAL A 15 -29.58 -9.79 -20.12
CA VAL A 15 -29.65 -9.40 -18.70
C VAL A 15 -28.39 -9.86 -17.99
N ALA A 16 -27.84 -8.98 -17.15
CA ALA A 16 -26.69 -9.31 -16.33
C ALA A 16 -27.07 -10.42 -15.34
N ALA A 17 -26.30 -11.51 -15.34
CA ALA A 17 -26.50 -12.62 -14.43
C ALA A 17 -25.37 -12.67 -13.39
N PRO A 18 -25.64 -13.13 -12.16
CA PRO A 18 -24.59 -13.31 -11.17
C PRO A 18 -23.50 -14.23 -11.71
N LEU A 19 -22.25 -13.77 -11.63
CA LEU A 19 -21.12 -14.56 -12.09
C LEU A 19 -20.88 -15.75 -11.15
N VAL A 20 -21.06 -15.53 -9.84
CA VAL A 20 -20.97 -16.55 -8.79
C VAL A 20 -22.26 -16.55 -7.98
N ALA A 21 -22.69 -17.72 -7.51
CA ALA A 21 -23.95 -17.87 -6.78
C ALA A 21 -23.95 -17.09 -5.45
N THR A 22 -22.84 -17.23 -4.71
CA THR A 22 -22.54 -16.53 -3.46
C THR A 22 -21.08 -16.12 -3.50
N SER A 23 -20.78 -14.84 -3.24
CA SER A 23 -19.39 -14.39 -3.12
C SER A 23 -18.90 -14.54 -1.69
N ILE A 24 -17.64 -14.91 -1.54
CA ILE A 24 -16.90 -14.96 -0.27
C ILE A 24 -16.54 -13.56 0.25
N CYS A 25 -16.61 -12.54 -0.62
CA CYS A 25 -16.35 -11.16 -0.24
C CYS A 25 -17.63 -10.47 0.28
N GLY A 26 -17.48 -9.62 1.29
CA GLY A 26 -18.54 -8.72 1.75
C GLY A 26 -18.76 -7.53 0.82
N THR A 27 -17.69 -7.06 0.15
CA THR A 27 -17.76 -6.09 -0.96
C THR A 27 -16.71 -6.45 -2.02
N THR A 28 -16.96 -6.07 -3.28
CA THR A 28 -16.01 -6.26 -4.38
C THR A 28 -15.83 -4.97 -5.17
N ARG A 29 -14.65 -4.78 -5.75
CA ARG A 29 -14.34 -3.63 -6.61
C ARG A 29 -13.20 -3.92 -7.57
N SER A 30 -13.05 -3.06 -8.57
CA SER A 30 -11.92 -3.07 -9.51
C SER A 30 -11.72 -4.41 -10.27
N PRO A 31 -12.75 -4.93 -10.96
CA PRO A 31 -12.61 -6.14 -11.76
C PRO A 31 -11.65 -5.95 -12.94
N ARG A 32 -10.83 -6.96 -13.22
CA ARG A 32 -9.85 -7.02 -14.31
C ARG A 32 -9.90 -8.40 -14.95
N VAL A 33 -10.36 -8.47 -16.19
CA VAL A 33 -10.41 -9.72 -16.96
C VAL A 33 -9.00 -10.14 -17.35
N SER A 34 -8.70 -11.43 -17.27
CA SER A 34 -7.42 -12.01 -17.70
C SER A 34 -7.20 -11.82 -19.21
N PRO A 35 -5.96 -11.80 -19.70
CA PRO A 35 -5.68 -11.57 -21.13
C PRO A 35 -6.34 -12.60 -22.06
N ASP A 36 -6.49 -13.84 -21.61
CA ASP A 36 -7.16 -14.92 -22.36
C ASP A 36 -8.69 -14.87 -22.28
N GLY A 37 -9.25 -13.91 -21.54
CA GLY A 37 -10.69 -13.73 -21.38
C GLY A 37 -11.39 -14.81 -20.56
N ARG A 38 -10.66 -15.68 -19.84
CA ARG A 38 -11.25 -16.82 -19.11
C ARG A 38 -11.54 -16.55 -17.65
N SER A 39 -10.86 -15.59 -17.04
CA SER A 39 -10.98 -15.29 -15.61
C SER A 39 -11.13 -13.80 -15.37
N VAL A 40 -11.59 -13.44 -14.17
CA VAL A 40 -11.60 -12.05 -13.67
C VAL A 40 -10.99 -11.99 -12.28
N ALA A 41 -10.03 -11.08 -12.09
CA ALA A 41 -9.51 -10.72 -10.77
C ALA A 41 -10.25 -9.49 -10.24
N TYR A 42 -10.43 -9.39 -8.94
CA TYR A 42 -10.95 -8.18 -8.29
C TYR A 42 -10.49 -8.09 -6.85
N LEU A 43 -10.60 -6.89 -6.31
CA LEU A 43 -10.37 -6.64 -4.90
C LEU A 43 -11.64 -6.91 -4.11
N GLY A 44 -11.49 -7.66 -3.03
CA GLY A 44 -12.54 -7.94 -2.07
C GLY A 44 -12.25 -7.29 -0.73
N THR A 45 -13.30 -7.12 0.07
CA THR A 45 -13.17 -7.00 1.53
C THR A 45 -13.97 -8.13 2.17
N ARG A 46 -13.69 -8.45 3.42
CA ARG A 46 -14.65 -9.19 4.24
C ARG A 46 -15.74 -8.21 4.71
N ASP A 47 -16.17 -8.30 5.97
CA ASP A 47 -16.92 -7.23 6.62
C ASP A 47 -16.04 -5.97 6.71
N VAL A 48 -16.66 -4.79 6.58
CA VAL A 48 -15.94 -3.51 6.50
C VAL A 48 -16.15 -2.72 7.81
N PRO A 49 -15.39 -3.00 8.87
CA PRO A 49 -15.42 -2.17 10.07
C PRO A 49 -14.72 -0.82 9.85
N THR A 50 -13.79 -0.76 8.89
CA THR A 50 -12.91 0.39 8.64
C THR A 50 -12.87 0.76 7.16
N HIS A 51 -12.79 2.06 6.86
CA HIS A 51 -12.51 2.55 5.50
C HIS A 51 -11.10 2.11 5.07
N ASN A 52 -10.85 1.90 3.77
CA ASN A 52 -9.56 1.45 3.25
C ASN A 52 -9.00 0.18 3.94
N THR A 53 -9.88 -0.72 4.40
CA THR A 53 -9.46 -1.97 5.03
C THR A 53 -8.54 -2.81 4.13
N THR A 54 -7.69 -3.62 4.76
CA THR A 54 -6.80 -4.56 4.08
C THR A 54 -7.63 -5.42 3.14
N SER A 55 -7.26 -5.42 1.86
CA SER A 55 -8.06 -6.06 0.81
C SER A 55 -7.67 -7.52 0.59
N LEU A 56 -8.64 -8.28 0.12
CA LEU A 56 -8.47 -9.58 -0.51
C LEU A 56 -8.19 -9.37 -2.00
N LEU A 57 -7.41 -10.27 -2.61
CA LEU A 57 -7.43 -10.46 -4.05
C LEU A 57 -8.15 -11.76 -4.37
N CYS A 58 -9.20 -11.67 -5.16
CA CYS A 58 -9.98 -12.83 -5.59
C CYS A 58 -9.90 -13.00 -7.10
N VAL A 59 -10.01 -14.25 -7.56
CA VAL A 59 -10.13 -14.61 -8.97
C VAL A 59 -11.33 -15.52 -9.16
N VAL A 60 -12.10 -15.26 -10.21
CA VAL A 60 -13.19 -16.14 -10.66
C VAL A 60 -12.88 -16.63 -12.06
N ASP A 61 -12.97 -17.94 -12.25
CA ASP A 61 -12.97 -18.56 -13.58
C ASP A 61 -14.39 -18.54 -14.16
N PHE A 62 -14.54 -18.06 -15.39
CA PHE A 62 -15.86 -17.87 -16.00
C PHE A 62 -16.57 -19.17 -16.37
N ALA A 63 -15.83 -20.23 -16.69
CA ALA A 63 -16.40 -21.51 -17.10
C ALA A 63 -16.97 -22.28 -15.90
N SER A 64 -16.16 -22.43 -14.86
CA SER A 64 -16.52 -23.11 -13.61
C SER A 64 -17.34 -22.24 -12.66
N ARG A 65 -17.35 -20.91 -12.85
CA ARG A 65 -18.00 -19.94 -11.95
C ARG A 65 -17.58 -20.10 -10.49
N THR A 66 -16.32 -20.49 -10.28
CA THR A 66 -15.75 -20.71 -8.95
C THR A 66 -14.90 -19.51 -8.57
N GLU A 67 -15.20 -18.91 -7.42
CA GLU A 67 -14.41 -17.85 -6.80
C GLU A 67 -13.34 -18.44 -5.88
N ARG A 68 -12.13 -17.89 -5.93
CA ARG A 68 -11.06 -18.19 -4.98
C ARG A 68 -10.40 -16.94 -4.45
N ILE A 69 -9.93 -17.00 -3.21
CA ILE A 69 -8.99 -16.02 -2.65
C ILE A 69 -7.59 -16.41 -3.14
N VAL A 70 -6.93 -15.49 -3.86
CA VAL A 70 -5.54 -15.63 -4.29
C VAL A 70 -4.61 -15.04 -3.25
N VAL A 71 -4.97 -13.87 -2.68
CA VAL A 71 -4.25 -13.26 -1.56
C VAL A 71 -5.27 -12.89 -0.49
N ASP A 72 -5.07 -13.44 0.70
CA ASP A 72 -5.94 -13.20 1.84
C ASP A 72 -5.49 -11.95 2.63
N VAL A 73 -6.35 -11.51 3.55
CA VAL A 73 -6.04 -10.41 4.47
C VAL A 73 -4.84 -10.78 5.35
N VAL A 74 -3.92 -9.83 5.48
CA VAL A 74 -2.79 -9.90 6.40
C VAL A 74 -3.16 -9.20 7.69
N ASP A 75 -3.15 -9.94 8.80
CA ASP A 75 -3.53 -9.42 10.12
C ASP A 75 -2.40 -8.61 10.76
N GLU A 76 -1.19 -9.16 10.75
CA GLU A 76 0.04 -8.53 11.25
C GLU A 76 1.07 -8.44 10.12
N PRO A 77 1.89 -7.39 10.08
CA PRO A 77 2.89 -7.21 9.04
C PRO A 77 3.98 -8.27 9.11
N THR A 78 4.73 -8.43 8.03
CA THR A 78 5.90 -9.33 8.03
C THR A 78 6.87 -8.93 9.14
N PRO A 79 7.45 -9.87 9.93
CA PRO A 79 8.46 -9.52 10.91
C PRO A 79 9.61 -8.73 10.28
N ALA A 80 10.10 -7.72 10.99
CA ALA A 80 11.19 -6.86 10.53
C ALA A 80 10.88 -6.08 9.22
N TYR A 81 9.59 -5.85 8.88
CA TYR A 81 9.21 -5.07 7.70
C TYR A 81 9.83 -3.66 7.65
N THR A 82 10.18 -3.09 8.81
CA THR A 82 10.84 -1.79 8.92
C THR A 82 12.31 -1.83 8.46
N SER A 83 13.04 -2.91 8.75
CA SER A 83 14.47 -3.05 8.42
C SER A 83 14.72 -3.70 7.06
N THR A 84 13.80 -4.54 6.58
CA THR A 84 13.87 -5.19 5.26
C THR A 84 12.56 -4.98 4.48
N PRO A 85 12.17 -3.72 4.19
CA PRO A 85 10.91 -3.43 3.50
C PRO A 85 10.87 -3.99 2.07
N SER A 86 12.03 -4.23 1.45
CA SER A 86 12.09 -4.72 0.07
C SER A 86 11.50 -6.13 -0.08
N SER A 87 11.58 -7.00 0.92
CA SER A 87 11.02 -8.36 0.86
C SER A 87 9.69 -8.50 1.61
N ALA A 88 9.29 -7.51 2.41
CA ALA A 88 8.12 -7.61 3.28
C ALA A 88 6.79 -7.48 2.53
N PHE A 89 5.72 -8.01 3.12
CA PHE A 89 4.35 -7.86 2.65
C PHE A 89 3.39 -7.73 3.83
N ASN A 90 2.65 -6.62 3.88
CA ASN A 90 1.79 -6.28 5.01
C ASN A 90 0.30 -6.31 4.66
N GLY A 91 -0.03 -6.73 3.43
CA GLY A 91 -1.39 -6.75 2.90
C GLY A 91 -1.55 -5.90 1.65
N LEU A 92 -2.79 -5.85 1.16
CA LEU A 92 -3.17 -5.10 -0.03
C LEU A 92 -3.92 -3.82 0.37
N TYR A 93 -3.30 -2.68 0.09
CA TYR A 93 -3.81 -1.34 0.38
C TYR A 93 -3.86 -0.52 -0.90
N MET A 94 -4.92 -0.72 -1.69
CA MET A 94 -5.15 0.06 -2.89
C MET A 94 -6.64 0.14 -3.21
N ASN A 95 -7.11 1.26 -3.73
CA ASN A 95 -8.51 1.39 -4.14
C ASN A 95 -8.82 0.57 -5.41
N ALA A 96 -7.85 0.45 -6.32
CA ALA A 96 -8.03 -0.21 -7.60
C ALA A 96 -6.76 -0.94 -8.06
N LEU A 97 -6.95 -2.04 -8.79
CA LEU A 97 -5.92 -2.65 -9.60
C LEU A 97 -5.61 -1.74 -10.80
N LEU A 98 -4.36 -1.79 -11.29
CA LEU A 98 -4.00 -1.14 -12.56
C LEU A 98 -4.88 -1.69 -13.70
N PRO A 99 -5.18 -0.88 -14.74
CA PRO A 99 -5.93 -1.37 -15.90
C PRO A 99 -5.28 -2.59 -16.57
N ARG A 100 -3.95 -2.61 -16.64
CA ARG A 100 -3.12 -3.67 -17.24
C ARG A 100 -2.33 -4.45 -16.19
N CYS A 101 -3.00 -4.85 -15.10
CA CYS A 101 -2.32 -5.52 -13.98
C CYS A 101 -1.92 -6.98 -14.29
N TRP A 102 -2.57 -7.65 -15.24
CA TRP A 102 -2.23 -9.02 -15.58
C TRP A 102 -0.94 -9.10 -16.41
N SER A 103 -0.08 -10.07 -16.12
CA SER A 103 1.00 -10.45 -17.02
C SER A 103 0.44 -11.01 -18.33
N ALA A 104 1.23 -10.95 -19.41
CA ALA A 104 0.76 -11.34 -20.75
C ALA A 104 0.32 -12.81 -20.85
N ASP A 105 0.92 -13.70 -20.07
CA ASP A 105 0.56 -15.11 -19.93
C ASP A 105 -0.66 -15.36 -19.03
N GLY A 106 -1.13 -14.34 -18.30
CA GLY A 106 -2.23 -14.47 -17.33
C GLY A 106 -1.84 -15.18 -16.02
N GLU A 107 -0.56 -15.46 -15.78
CA GLU A 107 -0.11 -16.18 -14.57
C GLU A 107 0.11 -15.28 -13.36
N HIS A 108 0.29 -13.97 -13.56
CA HIS A 108 0.61 -13.01 -12.51
C HIS A 108 -0.29 -11.78 -12.53
N ILE A 109 -0.45 -11.19 -11.35
CA ILE A 109 -1.05 -9.87 -11.15
C ILE A 109 -0.02 -8.94 -10.53
N LEU A 110 0.17 -7.78 -11.16
CA LEU A 110 1.03 -6.69 -10.72
C LEU A 110 0.19 -5.62 -10.02
N CYS A 111 0.56 -5.21 -8.82
CA CYS A 111 -0.18 -4.22 -8.06
C CYS A 111 0.72 -3.35 -7.19
N ASN A 112 0.26 -2.13 -6.90
CA ASN A 112 0.84 -1.31 -5.83
C ASN A 112 0.21 -1.67 -4.48
N THR A 113 0.98 -1.56 -3.42
CA THR A 113 0.52 -1.65 -2.03
C THR A 113 1.48 -0.91 -1.12
N GLU A 114 1.22 -0.97 0.17
CA GLU A 114 1.95 -0.30 1.22
C GLU A 114 2.67 -1.34 2.09
N VAL A 115 3.91 -1.02 2.46
CA VAL A 115 4.70 -1.78 3.44
C VAL A 115 5.23 -0.75 4.44
N GLY A 116 4.51 -0.61 5.54
CA GLY A 116 4.71 0.49 6.48
C GLY A 116 4.54 1.85 5.78
N ALA A 117 5.51 2.73 5.97
CA ALA A 117 5.59 4.04 5.36
C ALA A 117 5.99 4.00 3.88
N ARG A 118 6.19 2.83 3.28
CA ARG A 118 6.65 2.67 1.89
C ARG A 118 5.50 2.37 0.96
N GLY A 119 5.45 3.06 -0.18
CA GLY A 119 4.64 2.67 -1.33
C GLY A 119 5.46 1.80 -2.28
N VAL A 120 5.03 0.57 -2.54
CA VAL A 120 5.79 -0.42 -3.33
C VAL A 120 4.89 -1.20 -4.28
N TRP A 121 5.46 -1.78 -5.33
CA TRP A 121 4.74 -2.68 -6.23
C TRP A 121 5.15 -4.14 -6.05
N LYS A 122 4.20 -5.06 -6.26
CA LYS A 122 4.33 -6.50 -6.01
C LYS A 122 3.89 -7.29 -7.22
N ARG A 123 4.36 -8.54 -7.28
CA ARG A 123 3.95 -9.57 -8.23
C ARG A 123 3.23 -10.66 -7.46
N ILE A 124 2.07 -11.08 -7.94
CA ILE A 124 1.25 -12.10 -7.29
C ILE A 124 1.07 -13.23 -8.30
N HIS A 125 1.65 -14.39 -8.02
CA HIS A 125 1.42 -15.57 -8.84
C HIS A 125 0.02 -16.11 -8.57
N VAL A 126 -0.82 -16.13 -9.59
CA VAL A 126 -2.26 -16.32 -9.47
C VAL A 126 -2.60 -17.73 -9.02
N ALA A 127 -1.88 -18.74 -9.53
CA ALA A 127 -2.17 -20.14 -9.18
C ALA A 127 -1.79 -20.50 -7.74
N SER A 128 -0.67 -19.99 -7.22
CA SER A 128 -0.17 -20.33 -5.88
C SER A 128 -0.50 -19.29 -4.80
N GLY A 129 -0.88 -18.08 -5.16
CA GLY A 129 -1.06 -16.96 -4.24
C GLY A 129 0.25 -16.37 -3.70
N VAL A 130 1.41 -16.83 -4.18
CA VAL A 130 2.71 -16.33 -3.73
C VAL A 130 2.88 -14.88 -4.16
N VAL A 131 3.20 -14.02 -3.20
CA VAL A 131 3.53 -12.61 -3.40
C VAL A 131 5.04 -12.44 -3.39
N SER A 132 5.59 -11.77 -4.41
CA SER A 132 7.02 -11.46 -4.51
C SER A 132 7.25 -9.99 -4.85
N SER A 133 8.39 -9.47 -4.41
CA SER A 133 8.85 -8.12 -4.77
C SER A 133 9.79 -8.16 -5.97
N PRO A 134 9.79 -7.13 -6.83
CA PRO A 134 10.89 -6.88 -7.75
C PRO A 134 12.16 -6.45 -7.01
N ALA A 135 13.28 -6.40 -7.71
CA ALA A 135 14.45 -5.65 -7.23
C ALA A 135 14.18 -4.14 -7.36
N TYR A 136 13.82 -3.47 -6.27
CA TYR A 136 13.61 -2.02 -6.24
C TYR A 136 14.91 -1.26 -6.52
N LEU A 137 14.78 -0.07 -7.12
CA LEU A 137 15.93 0.76 -7.54
C LEU A 137 16.85 1.09 -6.37
N LEU A 138 16.27 1.37 -5.19
CA LEU A 138 17.00 1.78 -4.00
C LEU A 138 17.03 0.67 -2.93
N GLY A 139 16.64 -0.57 -3.27
CA GLY A 139 16.59 -1.67 -2.31
C GLY A 139 15.77 -1.32 -1.06
N ASP A 140 16.31 -1.56 0.14
CA ASP A 140 15.66 -1.21 1.41
C ASP A 140 15.63 0.31 1.70
N ALA A 141 16.41 1.12 0.98
CA ALA A 141 16.37 2.58 1.06
C ALA A 141 15.24 3.19 0.18
N THR A 142 14.49 2.35 -0.54
CA THR A 142 13.32 2.79 -1.32
C THR A 142 12.34 3.49 -0.39
N GLY A 143 11.94 4.71 -0.73
CA GLY A 143 10.88 5.45 -0.04
C GLY A 143 9.51 5.14 -0.66
N THR A 144 9.36 5.44 -1.95
CA THR A 144 8.22 5.02 -2.76
C THR A 144 8.74 4.57 -4.12
N GLU A 145 8.34 3.38 -4.56
CA GLU A 145 8.51 2.89 -5.92
C GLU A 145 7.18 2.31 -6.40
N SER A 146 6.48 3.07 -7.24
CA SER A 146 5.11 2.77 -7.67
C SER A 146 5.06 2.41 -9.16
N LEU A 147 4.38 1.31 -9.45
CA LEU A 147 4.05 0.89 -10.81
C LEU A 147 2.91 1.76 -11.36
N LEU A 148 3.19 2.51 -12.41
CA LEU A 148 2.22 3.40 -13.05
C LEU A 148 1.43 2.68 -14.13
N ASP A 149 2.10 1.84 -14.92
CA ASP A 149 1.49 1.08 -16.01
C ASP A 149 2.41 -0.05 -16.49
N VAL A 150 1.85 -1.03 -17.20
CA VAL A 150 2.59 -2.15 -17.80
C VAL A 150 2.03 -2.49 -19.18
N ALA A 151 2.92 -2.70 -20.14
CA ALA A 151 2.61 -3.14 -21.49
C ALA A 151 3.58 -4.26 -21.90
N GLY A 152 3.10 -5.49 -21.97
CA GLY A 152 3.96 -6.66 -22.19
C GLY A 152 5.00 -6.76 -21.07
N THR A 153 6.28 -6.73 -21.45
CA THR A 153 7.42 -6.75 -20.51
C THR A 153 7.94 -5.36 -20.15
N THR A 154 7.29 -4.29 -20.60
CA THR A 154 7.70 -2.92 -20.31
C THR A 154 6.80 -2.31 -19.24
N ALA A 155 7.39 -1.89 -18.13
CA ALA A 155 6.72 -1.22 -17.04
C ALA A 155 7.13 0.26 -16.97
N LEU A 156 6.20 1.12 -16.55
CA LEU A 156 6.48 2.50 -16.20
C LEU A 156 6.43 2.61 -14.68
N VAL A 157 7.51 3.09 -14.06
CA VAL A 157 7.67 3.12 -12.60
C VAL A 157 8.08 4.52 -12.15
N ALA A 158 7.44 5.05 -11.11
CA ALA A 158 7.86 6.27 -10.43
C ALA A 158 8.59 5.92 -9.13
N VAL A 159 9.75 6.54 -8.91
CA VAL A 159 10.57 6.39 -7.70
C VAL A 159 10.74 7.74 -7.02
N SER A 160 10.52 7.79 -5.71
CA SER A 160 10.65 9.00 -4.90
C SER A 160 11.16 8.66 -3.50
N THR A 161 11.82 9.63 -2.86
CA THR A 161 12.20 9.60 -1.45
C THR A 161 11.94 10.97 -0.85
N PRO A 162 11.91 11.16 0.48
CA PRO A 162 11.77 12.49 1.08
C PRO A 162 12.77 13.54 0.56
N VAL A 163 13.94 13.14 0.05
CA VAL A 163 14.96 14.05 -0.49
C VAL A 163 14.94 14.18 -2.01
N ALA A 164 14.16 13.38 -2.74
CA ALA A 164 14.15 13.37 -4.20
C ALA A 164 12.72 13.34 -4.73
N PRO A 165 12.28 14.37 -5.49
CA PRO A 165 11.00 14.33 -6.20
C PRO A 165 10.89 13.10 -7.10
N SER A 166 9.66 12.76 -7.49
CA SER A 166 9.42 11.57 -8.32
C SER A 166 10.21 11.61 -9.63
N ALA A 167 11.10 10.64 -9.80
CA ALA A 167 11.72 10.30 -11.07
C ALA A 167 10.96 9.14 -11.73
N VAL A 168 10.85 9.16 -13.06
CA VAL A 168 10.10 8.18 -13.84
C VAL A 168 11.08 7.32 -14.63
N TYR A 169 10.86 6.01 -14.60
CA TYR A 169 11.69 5.01 -15.27
C TYR A 169 10.83 4.15 -16.19
N ILE A 170 11.38 3.84 -17.36
CA ILE A 170 10.96 2.68 -18.14
C ILE A 170 11.75 1.49 -17.59
N VAL A 171 11.04 0.45 -17.16
CA VAL A 171 11.61 -0.76 -16.58
C VAL A 171 11.32 -1.94 -17.50
N LEU A 172 12.37 -2.61 -17.96
CA LEU A 172 12.23 -3.85 -18.73
C LEU A 172 12.19 -5.02 -17.76
N LEU A 173 11.18 -5.88 -17.93
CA LEU A 173 10.96 -7.08 -17.14
C LEU A 173 11.33 -8.32 -17.96
N ASP A 174 11.80 -9.36 -17.28
CA ASP A 174 11.90 -10.68 -17.88
C ASP A 174 10.50 -11.20 -18.25
N ALA A 175 10.37 -11.91 -19.38
CA ALA A 175 9.07 -12.35 -19.86
C ALA A 175 8.43 -13.45 -19.01
N ALA A 176 9.23 -14.27 -18.33
CA ALA A 176 8.76 -15.40 -17.54
C ALA A 176 8.74 -15.09 -16.05
N SER A 177 9.84 -14.56 -15.50
CA SER A 177 9.94 -14.29 -14.06
C SER A 177 9.38 -12.92 -13.67
N LEU A 178 9.23 -12.01 -14.63
CA LEU A 178 8.91 -10.59 -14.40
C LEU A 178 9.95 -9.89 -13.50
N ASP A 179 11.18 -10.43 -13.42
CA ASP A 179 12.28 -9.77 -12.73
C ASP A 179 12.73 -8.54 -13.51
N VAL A 180 13.23 -7.52 -12.80
CA VAL A 180 13.78 -6.33 -13.43
C VAL A 180 15.08 -6.69 -14.17
N VAL A 181 15.08 -6.51 -15.49
CA VAL A 181 16.25 -6.70 -16.35
C VAL A 181 17.04 -5.41 -16.49
N SER A 182 16.35 -4.29 -16.75
CA SER A 182 16.98 -2.98 -16.90
C SER A 182 16.03 -1.85 -16.58
N ARG A 183 16.61 -0.66 -16.35
CA ARG A 183 15.89 0.58 -16.09
C ARG A 183 16.47 1.67 -16.98
N VAL A 184 15.61 2.44 -17.61
CA VAL A 184 15.97 3.64 -18.38
C VAL A 184 15.28 4.81 -17.71
N LEU A 185 16.07 5.78 -17.23
CA LEU A 185 15.53 7.01 -16.68
C LEU A 185 14.84 7.79 -17.80
N LEU A 186 13.57 8.15 -17.59
CA LEU A 186 12.76 8.91 -18.53
C LEU A 186 12.71 10.39 -18.17
N ASP A 187 12.50 10.68 -16.88
CA ASP A 187 12.41 12.04 -16.36
C ASP A 187 12.82 12.07 -14.89
N GLU A 188 13.51 13.12 -14.48
CA GLU A 188 13.83 13.38 -13.07
C GLU A 188 13.85 14.88 -12.78
N GLN A 189 13.67 15.19 -11.51
CA GLN A 189 13.96 16.52 -10.97
C GLN A 189 15.14 16.41 -10.02
N ALA A 190 15.90 17.50 -9.92
CA ALA A 190 17.02 17.56 -8.99
C ALA A 190 16.54 17.26 -7.55
N PRO A 191 17.30 16.47 -6.77
CA PRO A 191 17.04 16.30 -5.35
C PRO A 191 16.98 17.65 -4.63
N THR A 192 16.22 17.71 -3.54
CA THR A 192 16.22 18.92 -2.72
C THR A 192 17.56 19.13 -2.04
N ARG A 193 17.92 20.41 -1.85
CA ARG A 193 19.06 20.86 -1.05
C ARG A 193 18.68 21.27 0.38
N HIS A 194 17.40 21.18 0.74
CA HIS A 194 16.90 21.67 2.02
C HIS A 194 16.71 20.55 3.05
N ILE A 195 16.50 19.32 2.60
CA ILE A 195 16.47 18.13 3.45
C ILE A 195 17.83 17.44 3.35
N ALA A 196 18.61 17.44 4.43
CA ALA A 196 19.95 16.84 4.45
C ALA A 196 19.90 15.32 4.57
N SER A 197 18.97 14.81 5.37
CA SER A 197 18.78 13.39 5.58
C SER A 197 17.34 13.08 5.97
N TRP A 198 16.97 11.83 5.77
CA TRP A 198 15.71 11.29 6.24
C TRP A 198 15.91 9.88 6.75
N ALA A 199 15.04 9.46 7.65
CA ALA A 199 14.99 8.10 8.17
C ALA A 199 13.54 7.70 8.39
N VAL A 200 13.32 6.38 8.48
CA VAL A 200 12.09 5.85 9.05
C VAL A 200 12.42 5.11 10.32
N GLU A 201 11.89 5.66 11.40
CA GLU A 201 12.12 5.23 12.76
C GLU A 201 10.97 4.33 13.20
N SER A 202 11.33 3.16 13.73
CA SER A 202 10.38 2.23 14.32
C SER A 202 9.91 2.77 15.69
N VAL A 203 8.60 2.91 15.85
CA VAL A 203 7.97 3.37 17.10
C VAL A 203 7.27 2.17 17.75
N PRO A 204 7.74 1.69 18.92
CA PRO A 204 7.13 0.55 19.60
C PRO A 204 5.67 0.79 19.95
N SER A 205 4.82 -0.22 19.75
CA SER A 205 3.43 -0.22 20.22
C SER A 205 3.38 -0.47 21.74
N VAL A 206 3.68 0.56 22.53
CA VAL A 206 3.66 0.50 24.00
C VAL A 206 2.56 1.38 24.59
N ARG A 207 1.96 0.92 25.71
CA ARG A 207 1.04 1.75 26.49
C ARG A 207 1.83 2.85 27.18
N ILE A 208 1.40 4.10 27.03
CA ILE A 208 2.00 5.26 27.70
C ILE A 208 1.60 5.22 29.19
N PRO A 209 2.56 5.06 30.13
CA PRO A 209 2.25 5.03 31.55
C PRO A 209 1.65 6.37 32.01
N GLY A 210 0.64 6.32 32.88
CA GLY A 210 0.03 7.52 33.45
C GLY A 210 -0.87 8.33 32.52
N ALA A 211 -1.12 7.86 31.30
CA ALA A 211 -2.11 8.48 30.41
C ALA A 211 -3.52 8.35 31.02
N THR A 212 -4.21 9.49 31.20
CA THR A 212 -5.61 9.54 31.59
C THR A 212 -6.45 10.03 30.41
N PHE A 213 -7.49 9.27 30.07
CA PHE A 213 -8.45 9.71 29.07
C PHE A 213 -9.31 10.85 29.63
N SER A 214 -9.79 11.73 28.76
CA SER A 214 -10.81 12.70 29.15
C SER A 214 -12.05 11.98 29.67
N PRO A 215 -12.87 12.58 30.57
CA PRO A 215 -14.10 11.96 31.05
C PRO A 215 -15.01 11.48 29.90
N LEU A 216 -15.08 12.26 28.80
CA LEU A 216 -15.83 11.90 27.61
C LEU A 216 -15.31 10.61 26.96
N ALA A 217 -13.99 10.50 26.76
CA ALA A 217 -13.37 9.30 26.21
C ALA A 217 -13.52 8.10 27.16
N ALA A 218 -13.44 8.31 28.47
CA ALA A 218 -13.63 7.25 29.47
C ALA A 218 -15.07 6.70 29.52
N THR A 219 -16.07 7.52 29.14
CA THR A 219 -17.48 7.11 29.08
C THR A 219 -17.93 6.62 27.70
N ALA A 220 -17.07 6.73 26.68
CA ALA A 220 -17.40 6.29 25.34
C ALA A 220 -17.45 4.76 25.30
N THR A 221 -18.52 4.20 24.73
CA THR A 221 -18.57 2.76 24.40
C THR A 221 -18.10 2.62 22.95
N PRO A 222 -16.95 1.97 22.69
CA PRO A 222 -16.48 1.75 21.34
C PRO A 222 -17.52 0.95 20.54
N LEU A 223 -17.90 1.44 19.36
CA LEU A 223 -18.79 0.72 18.43
C LEU A 223 -18.03 -0.35 17.62
N LEU A 224 -16.69 -0.32 17.66
CA LEU A 224 -15.82 -1.26 16.98
C LEU A 224 -15.17 -2.21 17.99
N PRO A 225 -14.88 -3.47 17.60
CA PRO A 225 -14.10 -4.38 18.42
C PRO A 225 -12.77 -3.73 18.83
N GLN A 226 -12.38 -3.86 20.10
CA GLN A 226 -11.06 -3.44 20.53
C GLN A 226 -10.03 -4.47 20.06
N VAL A 227 -9.34 -4.13 18.97
CA VAL A 227 -8.26 -4.93 18.39
C VAL A 227 -6.92 -4.28 18.75
N GLU A 228 -5.88 -5.09 18.91
CA GLU A 228 -4.50 -4.61 19.13
C GLU A 228 -3.56 -5.26 18.14
N SER A 229 -2.53 -4.51 17.75
CA SER A 229 -1.37 -5.03 17.04
C SER A 229 -0.13 -4.89 17.90
N ALA A 230 0.70 -5.94 17.86
CA ALA A 230 2.01 -5.95 18.50
C ALA A 230 3.11 -5.33 17.60
N ALA A 231 2.80 -5.09 16.32
CA ALA A 231 3.75 -4.50 15.40
C ALA A 231 4.15 -3.09 15.85
N PRO A 232 5.42 -2.70 15.68
CA PRO A 232 5.76 -1.29 15.77
C PRO A 232 5.06 -0.53 14.66
N TYR A 233 4.82 0.74 14.89
CA TYR A 233 4.47 1.70 13.85
C TYR A 233 5.73 2.43 13.38
N GLU A 234 5.59 3.41 12.51
CA GLU A 234 6.74 4.14 11.98
C GLU A 234 6.55 5.66 12.00
N ALA A 235 7.65 6.37 12.18
CA ALA A 235 7.74 7.81 11.96
C ALA A 235 8.78 8.10 10.88
N ILE A 236 8.42 8.93 9.90
CA ILE A 236 9.37 9.48 8.93
C ILE A 236 9.94 10.76 9.52
N VAL A 237 11.26 10.83 9.63
CA VAL A 237 12.00 11.98 10.12
C VAL A 237 12.74 12.61 8.95
N ALA A 238 12.54 13.89 8.69
CA ALA A 238 13.30 14.68 7.73
C ALA A 238 14.06 15.79 8.46
N LEU A 239 15.38 15.83 8.28
CA LEU A 239 16.26 16.81 8.93
C LEU A 239 16.68 17.90 7.94
N PRO A 240 16.65 19.19 8.35
CA PRO A 240 17.03 20.29 7.48
C PRO A 240 18.54 20.32 7.25
N SER A 241 18.95 20.94 6.14
CA SER A 241 20.37 21.10 5.77
C SER A 241 21.08 22.26 6.46
N SER A 242 20.34 23.12 7.18
CA SER A 242 20.92 24.16 8.03
C SER A 242 21.65 23.54 9.23
N PRO A 243 22.72 24.17 9.76
CA PRO A 243 23.34 23.73 11.00
C PRO A 243 22.33 23.60 12.14
N ALA A 244 22.43 22.54 12.93
CA ALA A 244 21.59 22.35 14.11
C ALA A 244 21.85 23.45 15.14
N PRO A 245 20.80 24.10 15.69
CA PRO A 245 20.94 24.92 16.89
C PRO A 245 21.52 24.12 18.05
N ALA A 246 22.08 24.80 19.05
CA ALA A 246 22.69 24.15 20.22
C ALA A 246 21.72 23.20 20.95
N ASP A 247 20.43 23.56 21.00
CA ASP A 247 19.37 22.78 21.65
C ASP A 247 18.63 21.83 20.69
N GLY A 248 19.14 21.63 19.48
CA GLY A 248 18.51 20.83 18.43
C GLY A 248 17.56 21.63 17.51
N PHE A 249 17.05 20.97 16.46
CA PHE A 249 16.12 21.62 15.52
C PHE A 249 14.74 21.83 16.15
N PRO A 250 14.07 22.97 15.87
CA PRO A 250 12.64 23.05 16.11
C PRO A 250 11.91 22.01 15.24
N VAL A 251 10.92 21.32 15.81
CA VAL A 251 10.23 20.20 15.15
C VAL A 251 8.80 20.57 14.79
N VAL A 252 8.41 20.30 13.56
CA VAL A 252 7.02 20.23 13.14
C VAL A 252 6.58 18.77 13.12
N LEU A 253 5.60 18.44 13.95
CA LEU A 253 4.94 17.14 13.96
C LEU A 253 3.72 17.18 13.03
N ASP A 254 3.77 16.46 11.92
CA ASP A 254 2.68 16.35 10.94
C ASP A 254 1.92 15.03 11.10
N LEU A 255 0.62 15.11 11.30
CA LEU A 255 -0.27 13.95 11.41
C LEU A 255 -1.12 13.85 10.15
N HIS A 256 -0.98 12.74 9.42
CA HIS A 256 -1.75 12.55 8.19
C HIS A 256 -3.25 12.44 8.47
N GLY A 257 -4.06 12.85 7.48
CA GLY A 257 -5.51 12.67 7.50
C GLY A 257 -5.95 11.25 7.14
N GLY A 258 -7.27 11.05 7.01
CA GLY A 258 -7.88 9.75 6.76
C GLY A 258 -9.06 9.53 7.69
N PRO A 259 -8.91 8.81 8.82
CA PRO A 259 -7.65 8.38 9.46
C PRO A 259 -7.07 7.05 8.92
N HIS A 260 -7.85 6.28 8.15
CA HIS A 260 -7.38 5.07 7.47
C HIS A 260 -6.67 5.42 6.15
N GLY A 261 -5.44 5.88 6.29
CA GLY A 261 -4.49 6.15 5.21
C GLY A 261 -3.07 6.08 5.78
N TYR A 262 -2.09 6.63 5.08
CA TYR A 262 -0.72 6.70 5.60
C TYR A 262 0.03 7.90 5.02
N ALA A 263 1.09 8.31 5.70
CA ALA A 263 2.13 9.19 5.22
C ALA A 263 3.22 8.35 4.51
N PRO A 264 3.35 8.44 3.18
CA PRO A 264 4.42 7.79 2.45
C PRO A 264 5.77 8.48 2.65
N ALA A 265 6.84 7.69 2.67
CA ALA A 265 8.22 8.15 2.60
C ALA A 265 8.54 8.62 1.16
N THR A 266 7.99 9.78 0.78
CA THR A 266 8.10 10.40 -0.53
C THR A 266 8.41 11.89 -0.39
N TYR A 267 8.96 12.51 -1.43
CA TYR A 267 9.15 13.95 -1.45
C TYR A 267 7.82 14.69 -1.33
N ARG A 268 7.81 15.72 -0.47
CA ARG A 268 6.65 16.58 -0.23
C ARG A 268 7.12 18.02 -0.16
N ALA A 269 6.68 18.84 -1.11
CA ALA A 269 7.04 20.26 -1.15
C ALA A 269 6.79 21.02 0.18
N PRO A 270 5.71 20.75 0.95
CA PRO A 270 5.54 21.37 2.27
C PRO A 270 6.65 21.01 3.27
N TYR A 271 7.16 19.77 3.25
CA TYR A 271 8.22 19.35 4.17
C TYR A 271 9.54 19.96 3.76
N ASP A 272 9.79 20.01 2.45
CA ASP A 272 10.94 20.69 1.87
C ASP A 272 11.00 22.18 2.26
N TYR A 273 9.85 22.86 2.17
CA TYR A 273 9.70 24.25 2.60
C TYR A 273 9.97 24.44 4.10
N LEU A 274 9.44 23.57 4.97
CA LEU A 274 9.69 23.62 6.40
C LEU A 274 11.17 23.40 6.73
N CYS A 275 11.82 22.44 6.05
CA CYS A 275 13.25 22.21 6.21
C CYS A 275 14.09 23.38 5.68
N ALA A 276 13.65 24.08 4.63
CA ALA A 276 14.29 25.30 4.16
C ALA A 276 14.23 26.44 5.20
N LEU A 277 13.22 26.44 6.07
CA LEU A 277 13.09 27.36 7.22
C LEU A 277 13.83 26.87 8.48
N GLY A 278 14.53 25.74 8.42
CA GLY A 278 15.30 25.19 9.54
C GLY A 278 14.50 24.32 10.52
N PHE A 279 13.28 23.89 10.14
CA PHE A 279 12.50 22.95 10.94
C PHE A 279 12.81 21.50 10.54
N ALA A 280 13.00 20.64 11.53
CA ALA A 280 12.86 19.20 11.32
C ALA A 280 11.38 18.86 11.18
N VAL A 281 11.06 17.91 10.30
CA VAL A 281 9.68 17.44 10.11
C VAL A 281 9.62 15.99 10.53
N VAL A 282 8.68 15.67 11.41
CA VAL A 282 8.36 14.30 11.82
C VAL A 282 6.93 14.03 11.39
N THR A 283 6.71 13.00 10.59
CA THR A 283 5.36 12.51 10.29
C THR A 283 5.20 11.08 10.78
N VAL A 284 4.08 10.82 11.44
CA VAL A 284 3.85 9.55 12.15
C VAL A 284 2.71 8.80 11.47
N ASN A 285 2.96 7.56 11.09
CA ASN A 285 1.93 6.61 10.75
C ASN A 285 1.44 5.97 12.03
N TYR A 286 0.44 6.58 12.65
CA TYR A 286 -0.10 6.13 13.93
C TYR A 286 -0.96 4.86 13.76
N ARG A 287 -1.37 4.25 14.87
CA ARG A 287 -2.34 3.14 14.85
C ARG A 287 -3.57 3.51 14.02
N GLY A 288 -4.05 2.61 13.18
CA GLY A 288 -5.10 2.95 12.23
C GLY A 288 -4.63 3.37 10.85
N SER A 289 -3.31 3.53 10.66
CA SER A 289 -2.71 3.74 9.34
C SER A 289 -2.74 2.48 8.49
N THR A 290 -2.82 2.65 7.18
CA THR A 290 -2.66 1.57 6.20
C THR A 290 -1.18 1.18 6.05
N GLY A 291 -0.89 -0.01 5.51
CA GLY A 291 0.47 -0.53 5.37
C GLY A 291 1.00 -1.38 6.55
N TYR A 292 0.21 -1.60 7.60
CA TYR A 292 0.67 -2.23 8.86
C TYR A 292 -0.10 -3.52 9.26
N GLY A 293 -0.86 -4.13 8.35
CA GLY A 293 -1.78 -5.24 8.67
C GLY A 293 -3.16 -4.77 9.14
N ARG A 294 -4.14 -5.68 9.17
CA ARG A 294 -5.51 -5.39 9.59
C ARG A 294 -5.61 -5.03 11.07
N LEU A 295 -4.88 -5.72 11.95
CA LEU A 295 -5.00 -5.47 13.40
C LEU A 295 -4.50 -4.07 13.76
N ALA A 296 -3.41 -3.62 13.14
CA ALA A 296 -2.89 -2.27 13.30
C ALA A 296 -3.91 -1.23 12.81
N LEU A 297 -4.54 -1.46 11.65
CA LEU A 297 -5.57 -0.59 11.08
C LEU A 297 -6.84 -0.50 11.95
N GLU A 298 -7.30 -1.61 12.50
CA GLU A 298 -8.52 -1.66 13.33
C GLU A 298 -8.30 -1.17 14.76
N SER A 299 -7.04 -1.06 15.19
CA SER A 299 -6.68 -0.57 16.54
C SER A 299 -6.79 0.96 16.73
N LEU A 300 -7.25 1.71 15.72
CA LEU A 300 -7.32 3.18 15.72
C LEU A 300 -8.00 3.76 16.99
N VAL A 301 -9.16 3.21 17.36
CA VAL A 301 -9.95 3.70 18.51
C VAL A 301 -9.21 3.51 19.84
N GLY A 302 -8.19 2.65 19.86
CA GLY A 302 -7.39 2.36 21.05
C GLY A 302 -8.14 1.54 22.11
N ARG A 303 -7.45 1.29 23.22
CA ARG A 303 -7.99 0.70 24.44
C ARG A 303 -8.43 1.77 25.41
#